data_AF-A0ABD2N858-F1
#
_entry.id   AF-A0ABD2N858-F1
#
_cell.length_a   1.000
_cell.length_b   1.000
_cell.length_c   1.000
_cell.angle_alpha   90.00
_cell.angle_beta   90.00
_cell.angle_gamma   90.00
#
_symmetry.space_group_name_H-M   'P 1'
#
loop_
_entity.id
_entity.type
_entity.pdbx_description
1 polymer ?
#
loop_
_entity_poly.entity_id
_entity_poly.type
_entity_poly.pdbx_seq_one_letter_code
_entity_poly.pdbx_strand_id
1 'polypeptide(L)'
;MATIMKKIVVILVVLVFSVYSEDSKCPKPEELENKESYCYRIHVDILDRVYETSQSLINLAKKKFKMEVIEDEKVPEKCEYYQCILQELHFLNSKKFPMYEIIKTWIEEHVVLSQGVELLNRLNLCNDALSNSTVAELRFRGDLTMEKFSSDTENDVNRKCDMDAEFLRCLSLQNGCPVFKYP
;
A
#
# COMPACT_ATOMS: atom_id res chain seq x y z
N MET A 1 -12.06 -56.21 3.47
CA MET A 1 -12.82 -54.96 3.63
C MET A 1 -12.07 -53.88 4.42
N ALA A 2 -11.48 -54.18 5.59
CA ALA A 2 -10.80 -53.18 6.42
C ALA A 2 -9.63 -52.43 5.74
N THR A 3 -8.88 -53.09 4.85
CA THR A 3 -7.71 -52.51 4.16
C THR A 3 -8.09 -51.48 3.10
N ILE A 4 -9.27 -51.63 2.48
CA ILE A 4 -9.78 -50.71 1.45
C ILE A 4 -10.31 -49.43 2.12
N MET A 5 -10.99 -49.58 3.27
CA MET A 5 -11.46 -48.46 4.10
C MET A 5 -10.30 -47.58 4.57
N LYS A 6 -9.18 -48.17 5.02
CA LYS A 6 -7.98 -47.41 5.41
C LYS A 6 -7.39 -46.59 4.26
N LYS A 7 -7.37 -47.13 3.04
CA LYS A 7 -6.87 -46.40 1.86
C LYS A 7 -7.78 -45.23 1.48
N ILE A 8 -9.09 -45.40 1.56
CA ILE A 8 -10.06 -44.34 1.27
C ILE A 8 -9.95 -43.21 2.30
N VAL A 9 -9.78 -43.53 3.58
CA VAL A 9 -9.59 -42.51 4.63
C VAL A 9 -8.29 -41.74 4.43
N VAL A 10 -7.19 -42.41 4.08
CA VAL A 10 -5.91 -41.73 3.80
C VAL A 10 -6.02 -40.82 2.57
N ILE A 11 -6.70 -41.24 1.51
CA ILE A 11 -6.93 -40.41 0.32
C ILE A 11 -7.81 -39.19 0.67
N LEU A 12 -8.85 -39.36 1.47
CA LEU A 12 -9.70 -38.25 1.94
C LEU A 12 -8.92 -37.26 2.80
N VAL A 13 -8.07 -37.75 3.72
CA VAL A 13 -7.22 -36.89 4.56
C VAL A 13 -6.20 -36.16 3.69
N VAL A 14 -5.55 -36.82 2.73
CA VAL A 14 -4.60 -36.19 1.81
C VAL A 14 -5.29 -35.15 0.92
N LEU A 15 -6.51 -35.42 0.44
CA LEU A 15 -7.27 -34.46 -0.37
C LEU A 15 -7.69 -33.22 0.44
N VAL A 16 -8.10 -33.41 1.69
CA VAL A 16 -8.39 -32.28 2.59
C VAL A 16 -7.11 -31.49 2.87
N PHE A 17 -5.99 -32.15 3.17
CA PHE A 17 -4.72 -31.45 3.38
C PHE A 17 -4.16 -30.78 2.11
N SER A 18 -4.41 -31.32 0.91
CA SER A 18 -3.99 -30.69 -0.35
C SER A 18 -4.84 -29.48 -0.76
N VAL A 19 -6.10 -29.41 -0.30
CA VAL A 19 -6.94 -28.20 -0.44
C VAL A 19 -6.48 -27.12 0.55
N TYR A 20 -5.90 -27.52 1.69
CA TYR A 20 -5.33 -26.60 2.68
C TYR A 20 -3.87 -26.21 2.41
N SER A 21 -3.21 -26.81 1.43
CA SER A 21 -1.86 -26.42 0.98
C SER A 21 -1.96 -25.42 -0.18
N GLU A 22 -2.49 -24.23 0.09
CA GLU A 22 -2.20 -23.04 -0.71
C GLU A 22 -1.45 -22.03 0.17
N ASP A 23 -0.13 -22.15 0.19
CA ASP A 23 0.70 -20.97 0.43
C ASP A 23 0.43 -19.93 -0.69
N SER A 24 0.40 -18.65 -0.32
CA SER A 24 0.84 -17.50 -1.15
C SER A 24 -0.13 -16.69 -2.01
N LYS A 25 -1.43 -16.64 -1.73
CA LYS A 25 -2.23 -15.49 -2.22
C LYS A 25 -2.55 -14.61 -1.04
N CYS A 26 -1.87 -13.48 -0.93
CA CYS A 26 -2.34 -12.33 -0.16
C CYS A 26 -3.37 -11.64 -1.07
N PRO A 27 -4.66 -12.04 -1.09
CA PRO A 27 -5.60 -11.46 -2.04
C PRO A 27 -5.74 -9.97 -1.75
N LYS A 28 -5.61 -9.16 -2.80
CA LYS A 28 -5.97 -7.76 -2.72
C LYS A 28 -7.48 -7.64 -2.99
N PRO A 29 -8.23 -6.85 -2.20
CA PRO A 29 -9.63 -6.57 -2.53
C PRO A 29 -9.75 -5.99 -3.94
N GLU A 30 -10.67 -6.52 -4.75
CA GLU A 30 -10.86 -6.11 -6.15
C GLU A 30 -11.12 -4.60 -6.28
N GLU A 31 -11.89 -4.04 -5.35
CA GLU A 31 -12.14 -2.60 -5.31
C GLU A 31 -10.84 -1.81 -5.17
N LEU A 32 -9.96 -2.20 -4.23
CA LEU A 32 -8.68 -1.54 -4.03
C LEU A 32 -7.79 -1.65 -5.27
N GLU A 33 -7.70 -2.83 -5.88
CA GLU A 33 -6.90 -3.05 -7.09
C GLU A 33 -7.36 -2.15 -8.25
N ASN A 34 -8.68 -2.03 -8.44
CA ASN A 34 -9.26 -1.16 -9.46
C ASN A 34 -8.95 0.32 -9.20
N LYS A 35 -9.02 0.78 -7.94
CA LYS A 35 -8.70 2.17 -7.58
C LYS A 35 -7.21 2.49 -7.71
N GLU A 36 -6.33 1.58 -7.26
CA GLU A 36 -4.88 1.71 -7.46
C GLU A 36 -4.54 1.81 -8.95
N SER A 37 -5.10 0.93 -9.79
CA SER A 37 -4.87 0.96 -11.25
C SER A 37 -5.32 2.29 -11.89
N TYR A 38 -6.48 2.81 -11.48
CA TYR A 38 -6.96 4.10 -11.93
C TYR A 38 -6.04 5.25 -11.51
N CYS A 39 -5.65 5.32 -10.23
CA CYS A 39 -4.79 6.37 -9.72
C CYS A 39 -3.38 6.31 -10.32
N TYR A 40 -2.84 5.11 -10.55
CA TYR A 40 -1.55 4.92 -11.20
C TYR A 40 -1.55 5.49 -12.62
N ARG A 41 -2.60 5.22 -13.40
CA ARG A 41 -2.74 5.74 -14.77
C ARG A 41 -2.76 7.27 -14.84
N ILE A 42 -3.33 7.94 -13.83
CA ILE A 42 -3.48 9.39 -13.85
C ILE A 42 -2.24 10.10 -13.30
N HIS A 43 -1.63 9.55 -12.26
CA HIS A 43 -0.57 10.24 -11.52
C HIS A 43 0.85 9.74 -11.80
N VAL A 44 1.01 8.52 -12.32
CA VAL A 44 2.31 7.85 -12.45
C VAL A 44 2.66 7.51 -13.90
N ASP A 45 1.74 6.90 -14.67
CA ASP A 45 1.97 6.36 -16.03
C ASP A 45 2.61 7.38 -17.00
N ILE A 46 2.18 8.65 -16.98
CA ILE A 46 2.77 9.68 -17.86
C ILE A 46 4.24 9.95 -17.51
N LEU A 47 4.57 9.96 -16.22
CA LEU A 47 5.93 10.23 -15.75
C LEU A 47 6.84 9.03 -15.98
N ASP A 48 6.34 7.82 -15.78
CA ASP A 48 7.08 6.59 -16.07
C ASP A 48 7.44 6.53 -17.56
N ARG A 49 6.50 6.83 -18.48
CA ARG A 49 6.80 6.90 -19.92
C ARG A 49 7.87 7.94 -20.26
N VAL A 50 7.82 9.11 -19.62
CA VAL A 50 8.83 10.17 -19.83
C VAL A 50 10.18 9.75 -19.24
N TYR A 51 10.18 9.11 -18.08
CA TYR A 51 11.37 8.61 -17.40
C TYR A 51 12.03 7.49 -18.21
N GLU A 52 11.27 6.49 -18.66
CA GLU A 52 11.74 5.41 -19.54
C GLU A 52 12.32 5.95 -20.85
N THR A 53 11.65 6.93 -21.46
CA THR A 53 12.16 7.60 -22.68
C THR A 53 13.47 8.32 -22.38
N SER A 54 13.56 9.02 -21.26
CA SER A 54 14.76 9.76 -20.83
C SER A 54 15.91 8.83 -20.48
N GLN A 55 15.64 7.74 -19.76
CA GLN A 55 16.62 6.71 -19.43
C GLN A 55 17.09 5.98 -20.69
N SER A 56 16.20 5.70 -21.65
CA SER A 56 16.59 5.12 -22.93
C SER A 56 17.58 6.03 -23.68
N LEU A 57 17.36 7.35 -23.68
CA LEU A 57 18.28 8.33 -24.27
C LEU A 57 19.60 8.43 -23.49
N ILE A 58 19.54 8.46 -22.16
CA ILE A 58 20.71 8.51 -21.28
C ILE A 58 21.55 7.24 -21.43
N ASN A 59 20.92 6.06 -21.46
CA ASN A 59 21.58 4.78 -21.64
C ASN A 59 22.17 4.63 -23.05
N LEU A 60 21.51 5.18 -24.08
CA LEU A 60 22.07 5.29 -25.42
C LEU A 60 23.31 6.20 -25.45
N ALA A 61 23.27 7.33 -24.75
CA ALA A 61 24.41 8.23 -24.61
C ALA A 61 25.57 7.57 -23.83
N LYS A 62 25.29 6.95 -22.68
CA LYS A 62 26.27 6.23 -21.86
C LYS A 62 26.92 5.08 -22.62
N LYS A 63 26.15 4.32 -23.38
CA LYS A 63 26.66 3.27 -24.28
C LYS A 63 27.61 3.84 -25.34
N LYS A 64 27.30 5.01 -25.90
CA LYS A 64 28.18 5.72 -26.84
C LYS A 64 29.49 6.19 -26.20
N PHE A 65 29.47 6.52 -24.90
CA PHE A 65 30.64 6.96 -24.13
C PHE A 65 31.31 5.86 -23.29
N LYS A 66 30.94 4.58 -23.47
CA LYS A 66 31.46 3.43 -22.71
C LYS A 66 31.33 3.59 -21.18
N MET A 67 30.24 4.20 -20.73
CA MET A 67 29.89 4.34 -19.31
C MET A 67 28.93 3.24 -18.87
N GLU A 68 28.91 2.95 -17.58
CA GLU A 68 28.00 1.99 -16.96
C GLU A 68 26.54 2.44 -17.13
N VAL A 69 25.68 1.49 -17.52
CA VAL A 69 24.24 1.67 -17.65
C VAL A 69 23.62 1.58 -16.26
N ILE A 70 22.71 2.49 -15.92
CA ILE A 70 21.96 2.38 -14.66
C ILE A 70 20.72 1.53 -14.95
N GLU A 71 20.56 0.44 -14.20
CA GLU A 71 19.33 -0.37 -14.23
C GLU A 71 18.29 0.24 -13.28
N ASP A 72 17.18 0.69 -13.88
CA ASP A 72 15.84 0.93 -13.33
C ASP A 72 15.74 1.25 -11.82
N GLU A 73 16.10 2.46 -11.44
CA GLU A 73 15.61 3.06 -10.21
C GLU A 73 14.11 3.38 -10.42
N LYS A 74 13.23 2.57 -9.83
CA LYS A 74 11.79 2.87 -9.79
C LYS A 74 11.61 4.25 -9.18
N VAL A 75 10.95 5.14 -9.94
CA VAL A 75 10.60 6.48 -9.46
C VAL A 75 9.71 6.30 -8.22
N PRO A 76 10.02 6.95 -7.08
CA PRO A 76 9.16 6.91 -5.92
C PRO A 76 7.74 7.36 -6.32
N GLU A 77 6.74 6.54 -5.99
CA GLU A 77 5.34 6.88 -6.25
C GLU A 77 5.02 8.20 -5.54
N LYS A 78 4.50 9.17 -6.30
CA LYS A 78 4.26 10.52 -5.75
C LYS A 78 3.12 10.50 -4.74
N CYS A 79 3.13 11.45 -3.81
CA CYS A 79 2.08 11.58 -2.80
C CYS A 79 0.68 11.72 -3.41
N GLU A 80 0.55 12.28 -4.63
CA GLU A 80 -0.74 12.45 -5.31
C GLU A 80 -1.39 11.11 -5.67
N TYR A 81 -0.59 10.07 -5.93
CA TYR A 81 -1.10 8.71 -6.17
C TYR A 81 -1.79 8.16 -4.91
N TYR A 82 -1.15 8.28 -3.76
CA TYR A 82 -1.69 7.83 -2.48
C TYR A 82 -2.92 8.63 -2.05
N GLN A 83 -2.87 9.95 -2.23
CA GLN A 83 -4.03 10.81 -2.01
C GLN A 83 -5.21 10.41 -2.91
N CYS A 84 -4.95 10.10 -4.18
CA CYS A 84 -5.99 9.63 -5.10
C CYS A 84 -6.66 8.34 -4.59
N ILE A 85 -5.89 7.36 -4.11
CA ILE A 85 -6.45 6.10 -3.57
C ILE A 85 -7.40 6.38 -2.40
N LEU A 86 -6.97 7.20 -1.43
CA LEU A 86 -7.80 7.54 -0.26
C LEU A 86 -9.07 8.31 -0.66
N GLN A 87 -9.01 9.13 -1.71
CA GLN A 87 -10.18 9.85 -2.23
C GLN A 87 -11.15 8.92 -2.95
N GLU A 88 -10.64 8.03 -3.79
CA GLU A 88 -11.44 7.08 -4.58
C GLU A 88 -12.11 6.00 -3.75
N LEU A 89 -11.51 5.64 -2.60
CA LEU A 89 -12.11 4.77 -1.59
C LEU A 89 -13.00 5.53 -0.59
N HIS A 90 -13.12 6.86 -0.74
CA HIS A 90 -13.89 7.73 0.16
C HIS A 90 -13.46 7.65 1.63
N PHE A 91 -12.16 7.45 1.87
CA PHE A 91 -11.59 7.37 3.21
C PHE A 91 -11.31 8.73 3.83
N LEU A 92 -11.43 9.82 3.07
CA LEU A 92 -11.17 11.17 3.54
C LEU A 92 -12.47 11.94 3.81
N ASN A 93 -12.51 12.70 4.90
CA ASN A 93 -13.60 13.63 5.17
C ASN A 93 -13.48 14.92 4.32
N SER A 94 -14.41 15.85 4.49
CA SER A 94 -14.42 17.15 3.80
C SER A 94 -13.18 18.03 4.05
N LYS A 95 -12.42 17.76 5.12
CA LYS A 95 -11.15 18.43 5.44
C LYS A 95 -9.92 17.68 4.90
N LYS A 96 -10.12 16.63 4.09
CA LYS A 96 -9.08 15.73 3.59
C LYS A 96 -8.33 15.02 4.71
N PHE A 97 -9.05 14.55 5.71
CA PHE A 97 -8.49 13.80 6.83
C PHE A 97 -9.04 12.37 6.85
N PRO A 98 -8.21 11.33 7.09
CA PRO A 98 -8.64 9.94 7.17
C PRO A 98 -9.78 9.71 8.18
N MET A 99 -10.80 8.96 7.77
CA MET A 99 -11.98 8.65 8.55
C MET A 99 -11.91 7.22 9.08
N TYR A 100 -11.45 7.08 10.33
CA TYR A 100 -11.26 5.80 10.99
C TYR A 100 -12.44 4.82 10.84
N GLU A 101 -13.67 5.24 11.18
CA GLU A 101 -14.85 4.37 11.14
C GLU A 101 -15.20 3.89 9.72
N ILE A 102 -14.95 4.71 8.70
CA ILE A 102 -15.20 4.35 7.30
C ILE A 102 -14.17 3.34 6.82
N ILE A 103 -12.89 3.57 7.12
CA ILE A 103 -11.82 2.64 6.76
C ILE A 103 -12.01 1.31 7.49
N LYS A 104 -12.35 1.35 8.79
CA LYS A 104 -12.64 0.17 9.59
C LYS A 104 -13.76 -0.67 8.96
N THR A 105 -14.90 -0.04 8.67
CA THR A 105 -16.04 -0.71 8.03
C THR A 105 -15.63 -1.33 6.69
N TRP A 106 -14.89 -0.58 5.87
CA TRP A 106 -14.40 -1.10 4.60
C TRP A 106 -13.51 -2.33 4.75
N ILE A 107 -12.59 -2.33 5.74
CA ILE A 107 -11.74 -3.48 6.03
C ILE A 107 -12.58 -4.70 6.42
N GLU A 108 -13.57 -4.52 7.30
CA GLU A 108 -14.44 -5.60 7.77
C GLU A 108 -15.27 -6.22 6.63
N GLU A 109 -15.64 -5.44 5.62
CA GLU A 109 -16.48 -5.86 4.50
C GLU A 109 -15.69 -6.46 3.32
N HIS A 110 -14.50 -5.93 3.02
CA HIS A 110 -13.80 -6.19 1.75
C HIS A 110 -12.47 -6.94 1.90
N VAL A 111 -11.90 -7.00 3.10
CA VAL A 111 -10.60 -7.64 3.34
C VAL A 111 -10.82 -9.02 3.97
N VAL A 112 -10.10 -10.03 3.45
CA VAL A 112 -10.15 -11.37 4.03
C VAL A 112 -9.70 -11.35 5.50
N LEU A 113 -10.36 -12.13 6.33
CA LEU A 113 -10.24 -12.06 7.80
C LEU A 113 -8.79 -12.11 8.30
N SER A 114 -7.94 -12.94 7.70
CA SER A 114 -6.52 -13.09 8.09
C SER A 114 -5.71 -11.81 7.91
N GLN A 115 -5.95 -11.05 6.83
CA GLN A 115 -5.31 -9.77 6.58
C GLN A 115 -6.03 -8.63 7.32
N GLY A 116 -7.36 -8.73 7.45
CA GLY A 116 -8.21 -7.72 8.06
C GLY A 116 -7.89 -7.50 9.54
N VAL A 117 -7.64 -8.56 10.31
CA VAL A 117 -7.28 -8.43 11.74
C VAL A 117 -5.99 -7.62 11.91
N GLU A 118 -4.95 -7.95 11.15
CA GLU A 118 -3.67 -7.23 11.22
C GLU A 118 -3.82 -5.78 10.72
N LEU A 119 -4.61 -5.58 9.65
CA LEU A 119 -4.85 -4.24 9.10
C LEU A 119 -5.64 -3.37 10.08
N LEU A 120 -6.63 -3.91 10.78
CA LEU A 120 -7.41 -3.20 11.80
C LEU A 120 -6.53 -2.80 12.98
N ASN A 121 -5.67 -3.70 13.45
CA ASN A 121 -4.68 -3.37 14.48
C ASN A 121 -3.77 -2.23 14.02
N ARG A 122 -3.29 -2.28 12.77
CA ARG A 122 -2.45 -1.24 12.20
C ARG A 122 -3.20 0.08 12.05
N LEU A 123 -4.44 0.05 11.58
CA LEU A 123 -5.32 1.22 11.44
C LEU A 123 -5.48 1.96 12.77
N ASN A 124 -5.72 1.23 13.87
CA ASN A 124 -5.80 1.82 15.21
C ASN A 124 -4.53 2.60 15.55
N LEU A 125 -3.35 1.97 15.41
CA LEU A 125 -2.07 2.61 15.71
C LEU A 125 -1.81 3.85 14.85
N CYS A 126 -2.07 3.75 13.54
CA CYS A 126 -1.88 4.85 12.60
C CYS A 126 -2.81 6.01 12.90
N ASN A 127 -4.08 5.74 13.20
CA ASN A 127 -5.07 6.76 13.52
C ASN A 127 -4.77 7.47 14.84
N ASP A 128 -4.34 6.73 15.86
CA ASP A 128 -3.93 7.31 17.15
C ASP A 128 -2.69 8.20 16.98
N ALA A 129 -1.67 7.72 16.27
CA ALA A 129 -0.47 8.49 15.99
C ALA A 129 -0.76 9.75 15.17
N LEU A 130 -1.62 9.66 14.14
CA LEU A 130 -2.05 10.81 13.33
C LEU A 130 -2.85 11.83 14.15
N SER A 131 -3.76 11.35 15.01
CA SER A 131 -4.55 12.22 15.88
C SER A 131 -3.65 12.94 16.89
N ASN A 132 -2.72 12.21 17.51
CA ASN A 132 -1.76 12.76 18.45
C ASN A 132 -0.82 13.79 17.80
N SER A 133 -0.31 13.52 16.59
CA SER A 133 0.53 14.49 15.87
C SER A 133 -0.26 15.74 15.49
N THR A 134 -1.55 15.60 15.16
CA THR A 134 -2.42 16.75 14.85
C THR A 134 -2.63 17.64 16.08
N VAL A 135 -2.87 17.04 17.26
CA VAL A 135 -3.04 17.78 18.52
C VAL A 135 -1.72 18.42 18.97
N ALA A 136 -0.60 17.72 18.79
CA ALA A 136 0.73 18.19 19.18
C ALA A 136 1.37 19.17 18.16
N GLU A 137 0.70 19.45 17.04
CA GLU A 137 1.23 20.25 15.93
C GLU A 137 2.58 19.71 15.40
N LEU A 138 2.69 18.38 15.29
CA LEU A 138 3.86 17.67 14.76
C LEU A 138 3.57 17.01 13.40
N ARG A 139 4.62 16.73 12.64
CA ARG A 139 4.55 15.97 11.39
C ARG A 139 4.33 14.49 11.72
N PHE A 140 3.28 13.91 11.15
CA PHE A 140 3.01 12.48 11.18
C PHE A 140 3.95 11.74 10.21
N ARG A 141 4.49 10.61 10.65
CA ARG A 141 5.28 9.69 9.81
C ARG A 141 4.71 8.28 9.89
N GLY A 142 4.75 7.56 8.77
CA GLY A 142 4.11 6.25 8.61
C GLY A 142 4.76 5.14 9.44
N ASP A 143 6.00 5.35 9.88
CA ASP A 143 6.69 4.47 10.83
C ASP A 143 6.28 4.70 12.30
N LEU A 144 5.23 5.50 12.54
CA LEU A 144 4.71 5.91 13.85
C LEU A 144 5.65 6.84 14.63
N THR A 145 6.63 7.45 13.96
CA THR A 145 7.43 8.53 14.55
C THR A 145 6.73 9.88 14.40
N MET A 146 7.12 10.83 15.26
CA MET A 146 6.66 12.21 15.19
C MET A 146 7.86 13.13 15.08
N GLU A 147 7.81 14.04 14.12
CA GLU A 147 8.89 15.00 13.87
C GLU A 147 8.36 16.43 14.06
N LYS A 148 9.21 17.32 14.57
CA LYS A 148 8.89 18.75 14.55
C LYS A 148 8.88 19.22 13.10
N PHE A 149 7.93 20.09 12.77
CA PHE A 149 8.00 20.81 11.50
C PHE A 149 9.30 21.61 11.44
N SER A 150 10.25 21.19 10.62
CA SER A 150 11.33 22.05 10.19
C SER A 150 10.72 23.08 9.24
N SER A 151 10.53 24.32 9.71
CA SER A 151 10.12 25.41 8.85
C SER A 151 11.22 25.61 7.82
N ASP A 152 10.95 25.26 6.57
CA ASP A 152 11.06 26.19 5.44
C ASP A 152 10.49 25.50 4.18
N THR A 153 9.67 26.24 3.43
CA THR A 153 9.26 25.99 2.03
C THR A 153 8.17 24.96 1.64
N GLU A 154 7.48 24.25 2.55
CA GLU A 154 6.34 23.39 2.14
C GLU A 154 4.98 24.11 2.21
N ASN A 155 4.34 24.29 1.05
CA ASN A 155 2.96 24.78 0.93
C ASN A 155 1.94 23.77 1.51
N ASP A 156 0.81 24.29 1.99
CA ASP A 156 -0.23 23.52 2.71
C ASP A 156 -0.84 22.35 1.90
N VAL A 157 -0.80 22.45 0.56
CA VAL A 157 -1.24 21.38 -0.35
C VAL A 157 -0.27 20.19 -0.32
N ASN A 158 1.04 20.45 -0.34
CA ASN A 158 2.07 19.41 -0.30
C ASN A 158 2.05 18.69 1.05
N ARG A 159 1.83 19.44 2.14
CA ARG A 159 1.71 18.86 3.49
C ARG A 159 0.57 17.84 3.63
N LYS A 160 -0.58 18.12 3.02
CA LYS A 160 -1.73 17.20 3.04
C LYS A 160 -1.46 15.95 2.21
N CYS A 161 -0.88 16.14 1.04
CA CYS A 161 -0.47 15.06 0.16
C CYS A 161 0.52 14.11 0.86
N ASP A 162 1.54 14.67 1.52
CA ASP A 162 2.51 13.90 2.29
C ASP A 162 1.89 13.15 3.47
N MET A 163 0.91 13.76 4.15
CA MET A 163 0.19 13.10 5.25
C MET A 163 -0.63 11.91 4.75
N ASP A 164 -1.31 12.03 3.60
CA ASP A 164 -2.04 10.93 2.97
C ASP A 164 -1.10 9.76 2.59
N ALA A 165 0.06 10.10 2.02
CA ALA A 165 1.10 9.13 1.67
C ALA A 165 1.66 8.42 2.91
N GLU A 166 2.05 9.18 3.93
CA GLU A 166 2.57 8.60 5.18
C GLU A 166 1.51 7.80 5.94
N PHE A 167 0.22 8.15 5.80
CA PHE A 167 -0.88 7.36 6.38
C PHE A 167 -1.03 6.02 5.67
N LEU A 168 -1.01 5.98 4.33
CA LEU A 168 -1.01 4.72 3.59
C LEU A 168 0.26 3.91 3.83
N ARG A 169 1.42 4.55 3.95
CA ARG A 169 2.66 3.91 4.39
C ARG A 169 2.46 3.25 5.74
N CYS A 170 1.85 3.95 6.68
CA CYS A 170 1.56 3.38 7.99
C CYS A 170 0.70 2.12 7.88
N LEU A 171 -0.36 2.15 7.09
CA LEU A 171 -1.24 0.99 6.88
C LEU A 171 -0.53 -0.17 6.17
N SER A 172 0.48 0.09 5.34
CA SER A 172 1.23 -0.94 4.62
C SER A 172 2.20 -1.74 5.50
N LEU A 173 2.56 -1.23 6.68
CA LEU A 173 3.51 -1.86 7.61
C LEU A 173 2.85 -2.98 8.45
N GLN A 174 2.24 -3.93 7.74
CA GLN A 174 1.68 -5.16 8.28
C GLN A 174 2.70 -6.29 8.18
N ASN A 175 2.66 -7.24 9.12
CA ASN A 175 3.48 -8.44 9.00
C ASN A 175 2.91 -9.39 7.95
N GLY A 176 3.75 -9.91 7.06
CA GLY A 176 3.37 -10.96 6.10
C GLY A 176 2.68 -10.42 4.84
N CYS A 177 1.35 -10.39 4.84
CA CYS A 177 0.51 -10.15 3.66
C CYS A 177 -0.16 -8.76 3.69
N PRO A 178 0.55 -7.67 3.38
CA PRO A 178 -0.02 -6.33 3.45
C PRO A 178 -1.07 -6.11 2.35
N VAL A 179 -2.18 -5.46 2.73
CA VAL A 179 -3.27 -5.11 1.81
C VAL A 179 -2.85 -3.91 0.95
N PHE A 180 -2.35 -2.86 1.60
CA PHE A 180 -1.77 -1.70 0.93
C PHE A 180 -0.29 -1.93 0.70
N LYS A 181 0.21 -1.55 -0.48
CA LYS A 181 1.64 -1.58 -0.79
C LYS A 181 2.18 -0.16 -0.77
N TYR A 182 3.35 0.00 -0.18
CA TYR A 182 4.10 1.25 -0.16
C TYR A 182 5.58 0.91 -0.37
N PRO A 183 6.30 1.60 -1.27
CA PRO A 183 7.71 1.34 -1.58
C PRO A 183 8.66 1.77 -0.46
#